data_AF-A0A1P9WSE4-F1
#
_entry.id   AF-A0A1P9WSE4-F1
#
_cell.length_a   1.000
_cell.length_b   1.000
_cell.length_c   1.000
_cell.angle_alpha   90.00
_cell.angle_beta   90.00
_cell.angle_gamma   90.00
#
_symmetry.space_group_name_H-M   'P 1'
#
loop_
_entity.id
_entity.type
_entity.pdbx_description
1 polymer ?
#
loop_
_entity_poly.entity_id
_entity_poly.type
_entity_poly.pdbx_seq_one_letter_code
_entity_poly.pdbx_strand_id
1 'polypeptide(L)'
;MFTTLYELFLGQNNDPIYVDEIFTPVGTITLLVALILALVFYLGLGRWRSVFHRVPHWVITLVVLLIFAFAYAIWYALDRTGADDTDSYMTGFGGINALYAAIEFFVFSIALKRFSIFARRTPF
;
A
#
# COMPACT_ATOMS: atom_id res chain seq x y z
N MET A 1 15.59 3.36 -5.10
CA MET A 1 15.14 3.21 -3.69
C MET A 1 14.20 2.02 -3.56
N PHE A 2 13.07 1.98 -4.29
CA PHE A 2 12.14 0.85 -4.24
C PHE A 2 12.76 -0.48 -4.68
N THR A 3 13.71 -0.48 -5.62
CA THR A 3 14.47 -1.68 -6.01
C THR A 3 15.05 -2.42 -4.81
N THR A 4 15.83 -1.72 -3.98
CA THR A 4 16.45 -2.29 -2.78
C THR A 4 15.40 -2.79 -1.79
N LEU A 5 14.27 -2.10 -1.68
CA LEU A 5 13.18 -2.56 -0.82
C LEU A 5 12.59 -3.87 -1.36
N TYR A 6 12.16 -3.94 -2.61
CA TYR A 6 11.57 -5.18 -3.12
C TYR A 6 12.56 -6.33 -3.11
N GLU A 7 13.79 -6.13 -3.57
CA GLU A 7 14.81 -7.18 -3.62
C GLU A 7 15.19 -7.72 -2.23
N LEU A 8 15.10 -6.91 -1.17
CA LEU A 8 15.41 -7.35 0.20
C LEU A 8 14.51 -8.49 0.67
N PHE A 9 13.23 -8.51 0.27
CA PHE A 9 12.28 -9.53 0.71
C PHE A 9 11.81 -10.48 -0.40
N LEU A 10 11.84 -10.03 -1.65
CA LEU A 10 11.41 -10.82 -2.80
C LEU A 10 12.58 -11.58 -3.45
N GLY A 11 13.81 -11.10 -3.27
CA GLY A 11 14.98 -11.54 -4.04
C GLY A 11 15.08 -10.84 -5.39
N GLN A 12 16.15 -11.14 -6.12
CA GLN A 12 16.37 -10.62 -7.47
C GLN A 12 15.61 -11.45 -8.51
N ASN A 13 15.10 -10.80 -9.55
CA ASN A 13 14.61 -11.46 -10.75
C ASN A 13 15.69 -11.43 -11.85
N ASN A 14 15.71 -12.45 -12.71
CA ASN A 14 16.56 -12.45 -13.90
C ASN A 14 16.07 -11.47 -14.97
N ASP A 15 14.79 -11.10 -14.94
CA ASP A 15 14.23 -10.10 -15.85
C ASP A 15 14.50 -8.68 -15.33
N PRO A 16 15.34 -7.88 -16.02
CA PRO A 16 15.69 -6.53 -15.59
C PRO A 16 14.50 -5.56 -15.60
N ILE A 17 13.41 -5.88 -16.32
CA ILE A 17 12.23 -5.01 -16.40
C ILE A 17 11.63 -4.70 -15.03
N TYR A 18 11.78 -5.60 -14.07
CA TYR A 18 11.32 -5.38 -12.70
C TYR A 18 12.02 -4.18 -12.06
N VAL A 19 13.34 -4.09 -12.24
CA VAL A 19 14.18 -3.03 -11.70
C VAL A 19 13.97 -1.73 -12.47
N ASP A 20 13.90 -1.84 -13.80
CA ASP A 20 13.92 -0.70 -14.71
C ASP A 20 12.56 0.01 -14.78
N GLU A 21 11.47 -0.75 -14.74
CA GLU A 21 10.13 -0.23 -15.06
C GLU A 21 9.04 -0.52 -14.03
N ILE A 22 9.15 -1.58 -13.22
CA ILE A 22 8.03 -2.03 -12.37
C ILE A 22 8.15 -1.50 -10.95
N PHE A 23 9.28 -1.73 -10.28
CA PHE A 23 9.43 -1.48 -8.84
C PHE A 23 9.18 -0.03 -8.44
N THR A 24 9.76 0.93 -9.17
CA THR A 24 9.64 2.35 -8.79
C THR A 24 8.21 2.87 -8.99
N PRO A 25 7.54 2.66 -10.14
CA PRO A 25 6.16 3.09 -10.31
C PRO A 25 5.19 2.42 -9.33
N VAL A 26 5.29 1.11 -9.13
CA VAL A 26 4.40 0.38 -8.21
C VAL A 26 4.55 0.84 -6.78
N GLY A 27 5.79 0.95 -6.29
CA GLY A 27 6.06 1.46 -4.94
C GLY A 27 5.57 2.91 -4.76
N THR A 28 5.76 3.76 -5.77
CA THR A 28 5.31 5.16 -5.72
C THR A 28 3.79 5.28 -5.65
N ILE A 29 3.06 4.53 -6.48
CA ILE A 29 1.59 4.53 -6.45
C ILE A 29 1.06 3.97 -5.14
N THR A 30 1.69 2.91 -4.62
CA THR A 30 1.33 2.32 -3.32
C THR A 30 1.47 3.34 -2.19
N LEU A 31 2.61 4.04 -2.13
CA LEU A 31 2.88 5.10 -1.17
C LEU A 31 1.86 6.24 -1.25
N LEU A 32 1.55 6.71 -2.46
CA LEU A 32 0.59 7.79 -2.69
C LEU A 32 -0.83 7.40 -2.27
N VAL A 33 -1.28 6.19 -2.63
CA VAL A 33 -2.60 5.71 -2.26
C VAL A 33 -2.71 5.47 -0.76
N ALA A 34 -1.69 4.90 -0.12
CA ALA A 34 -1.62 4.75 1.33
C ALA A 34 -1.72 6.12 2.03
N LEU A 35 -1.00 7.13 1.54
CA LEU A 35 -1.06 8.50 2.07
C LEU A 35 -2.45 9.12 1.88
N ILE A 36 -3.03 9.04 0.69
CA ILE A 36 -4.36 9.60 0.38
C ILE A 36 -5.41 8.97 1.29
N LEU A 37 -5.42 7.64 1.42
CA LEU A 37 -6.37 6.94 2.29
C LEU A 37 -6.19 7.33 3.75
N ALA A 38 -4.95 7.45 4.24
CA ALA A 38 -4.68 7.91 5.60
C ALA A 38 -5.16 9.35 5.82
N LEU A 39 -4.92 10.27 4.87
CA LEU A 39 -5.41 11.65 4.94
C LEU A 39 -6.95 11.71 4.95
N VAL A 40 -7.62 10.95 4.07
CA VAL A 40 -9.08 10.86 4.02
C VAL A 40 -9.62 10.32 5.35
N PHE A 41 -9.01 9.28 5.90
CA PHE A 41 -9.44 8.67 7.15
C PHE A 41 -9.26 9.62 8.35
N TYR A 42 -8.05 10.16 8.57
CA TYR A 42 -7.75 10.95 9.77
C TYR A 42 -8.19 12.42 9.70
N LEU A 43 -8.05 13.07 8.53
CA LEU A 43 -8.33 14.50 8.36
C LEU A 43 -9.68 14.78 7.72
N GLY A 44 -10.08 14.00 6.71
CA GLY A 44 -11.38 14.16 6.05
C GLY A 44 -12.51 13.68 6.96
N LEU A 45 -12.61 12.37 7.12
CA LEU A 45 -13.66 11.71 7.90
C LEU A 45 -13.50 11.97 9.40
N GLY A 46 -12.27 11.91 9.91
CA GLY A 46 -11.94 12.15 11.32
C GLY A 46 -12.16 13.59 11.82
N ARG A 47 -12.46 14.55 10.93
CA ARG A 47 -12.86 15.92 11.31
C ARG A 47 -14.32 16.24 10.97
N TRP A 48 -14.94 15.57 9.99
CA TRP A 48 -16.29 15.92 9.54
C TRP A 48 -17.40 15.32 10.41
N ARG A 49 -17.37 14.01 10.68
CA ARG A 49 -18.39 13.35 11.51
C ARG A 49 -17.79 12.22 12.34
N SER A 50 -18.30 11.99 13.55
CA SER A 50 -17.85 10.91 14.44
C SER A 50 -18.32 9.50 13.98
N VAL A 51 -18.27 9.20 12.69
CA VAL A 51 -18.66 7.89 12.15
C VAL A 51 -17.43 6.97 12.09
N PHE A 52 -16.32 7.46 11.56
CA PHE A 52 -15.09 6.68 11.31
C PHE A 52 -14.02 6.87 12.40
N HIS A 53 -14.36 6.57 13.66
CA HIS A 53 -13.46 6.77 14.81
C HIS A 53 -13.09 5.49 15.55
N ARG A 54 -13.53 4.33 15.03
CA ARG A 54 -13.41 3.03 15.69
C ARG A 54 -12.45 2.13 14.94
N VAL A 55 -11.79 1.25 15.69
CA VAL A 55 -10.85 0.24 15.18
C VAL A 55 -11.38 -0.51 13.94
N PRO A 56 -12.66 -0.96 13.86
CA PRO A 56 -13.14 -1.69 12.69
C PRO A 56 -13.06 -0.89 11.39
N HIS A 57 -13.31 0.42 11.43
CA HIS A 57 -13.21 1.27 10.24
C HIS A 57 -11.78 1.41 9.75
N TRP A 58 -10.83 1.55 10.69
CA TRP A 58 -9.40 1.58 10.38
C TRP A 58 -8.96 0.26 9.72
N VAL A 59 -9.41 -0.87 10.27
CA VAL A 59 -9.14 -2.20 9.69
C VAL A 59 -9.74 -2.34 8.30
N ILE A 60 -10.96 -1.86 8.06
CA ILE A 60 -11.59 -1.88 6.73
C ILE A 60 -10.75 -1.04 5.74
N THR A 61 -10.33 0.16 6.12
CA THR A 61 -9.48 1.00 5.27
C THR A 61 -8.15 0.31 4.95
N LEU A 62 -7.52 -0.31 5.94
CA LEU A 62 -6.31 -1.11 5.73
C LEU A 62 -6.58 -2.25 4.74
N VAL A 63 -7.61 -3.07 4.94
CA VAL A 63 -7.94 -4.20 4.05
C VAL A 63 -8.16 -3.74 2.61
N VAL A 64 -8.87 -2.63 2.40
CA VAL A 64 -9.07 -2.04 1.06
C VAL A 64 -7.73 -1.66 0.43
N LEU A 65 -6.84 -1.02 1.19
CA LEU A 65 -5.50 -0.67 0.72
C LEU A 65 -4.68 -1.92 0.37
N LEU A 66 -4.72 -2.97 1.19
CA LEU A 66 -3.97 -4.21 0.93
C LEU A 66 -4.44 -4.92 -0.35
N ILE A 67 -5.75 -5.01 -0.56
CA ILE A 67 -6.33 -5.59 -1.78
C ILE A 67 -5.90 -4.76 -3.00
N PHE A 68 -5.98 -3.44 -2.91
CA PHE A 68 -5.54 -2.55 -3.97
C PHE A 68 -4.04 -2.73 -4.28
N ALA A 69 -3.18 -2.67 -3.26
CA ALA A 69 -1.73 -2.76 -3.43
C ALA A 69 -1.30 -4.11 -4.04
N PHE A 70 -1.92 -5.20 -3.61
CA PHE A 70 -1.69 -6.53 -4.17
C PHE A 70 -2.12 -6.59 -5.64
N ALA A 71 -3.38 -6.23 -5.93
CA ALA A 71 -3.95 -6.32 -7.26
C ALA A 71 -3.23 -5.39 -8.26
N TYR A 72 -2.90 -4.17 -7.85
CA TYR A 72 -2.20 -3.20 -8.68
C TYR A 72 -0.79 -3.66 -9.04
N ALA A 73 -0.05 -4.21 -8.08
CA ALA A 73 1.30 -4.72 -8.33
C ALA A 73 1.30 -5.87 -9.36
N ILE A 74 0.38 -6.83 -9.22
CA ILE A 74 0.25 -7.93 -10.16
C ILE A 74 -0.18 -7.44 -11.53
N TRP A 75 -1.24 -6.62 -11.59
CA TRP A 75 -1.75 -6.07 -12.84
C TRP A 75 -0.67 -5.27 -13.59
N TYR A 76 0.07 -4.42 -12.90
CA TYR A 76 1.11 -3.60 -13.49
C TYR A 76 2.30 -4.44 -13.96
N ALA A 77 2.70 -5.45 -13.17
CA ALA A 77 3.77 -6.36 -13.58
C ALA A 77 3.37 -7.15 -14.83
N LEU A 78 2.17 -7.72 -14.86
CA LEU A 78 1.64 -8.47 -16.01
C LEU A 78 1.60 -7.60 -17.29
N ASP A 79 1.12 -6.36 -17.17
CA ASP A 79 1.08 -5.39 -18.27
C ASP A 79 2.48 -5.07 -18.81
N ARG A 80 3.46 -4.88 -17.93
CA ARG A 80 4.83 -4.51 -18.33
C ARG A 80 5.65 -5.65 -18.87
N THR A 81 5.56 -6.84 -18.30
CA THR A 81 6.28 -8.00 -18.82
C THR A 81 5.65 -8.55 -20.10
N GLY A 82 4.39 -8.19 -20.40
CA GLY A 82 3.64 -8.72 -21.53
C GLY A 82 3.38 -10.23 -21.41
N ALA A 83 3.33 -10.75 -20.19
CA ALA A 83 3.10 -12.18 -19.96
C ALA A 83 1.61 -12.52 -20.13
N ASP A 84 1.33 -13.73 -20.61
CA ASP A 84 -0.05 -14.18 -20.85
C ASP A 84 -0.81 -14.48 -19.54
N ASP A 85 -0.08 -14.85 -18.48
CA ASP A 85 -0.63 -15.16 -17.16
C ASP A 85 0.37 -14.78 -16.06
N THR A 86 -0.13 -14.70 -14.83
CA THR A 86 0.64 -14.38 -13.62
C THR A 86 1.52 -15.55 -13.20
N ASP A 87 2.80 -15.26 -12.95
CA ASP A 87 3.73 -16.25 -12.40
C ASP A 87 3.86 -16.16 -10.86
N SER A 88 4.64 -17.08 -10.29
CA SER A 88 4.88 -17.12 -8.85
C SER A 88 5.64 -15.90 -8.33
N TYR A 89 6.50 -15.29 -9.15
CA TYR A 89 7.25 -14.10 -8.80
C TYR A 89 6.34 -12.87 -8.74
N MET A 90 5.44 -12.69 -9.71
CA MET A 90 4.41 -11.64 -9.70
C MET A 90 3.49 -11.75 -8.49
N THR A 91 3.09 -12.97 -8.14
CA THR A 91 2.26 -13.22 -6.96
C THR A 91 3.01 -12.86 -5.68
N GLY A 92 4.28 -13.24 -5.58
CA GLY A 92 5.17 -12.85 -4.48
C GLY A 92 5.36 -11.34 -4.40
N PHE A 93 5.55 -10.69 -5.54
CA PHE A 93 5.67 -9.24 -5.66
C PHE A 93 4.43 -8.52 -5.14
N GLY A 94 3.24 -8.99 -5.52
CA GLY A 94 1.97 -8.49 -4.98
C GLY A 94 1.91 -8.61 -3.46
N GLY A 95 2.33 -9.76 -2.91
CA GLY A 95 2.36 -9.99 -1.47
C GLY A 95 3.30 -9.03 -0.72
N ILE A 96 4.52 -8.85 -1.22
CA ILE A 96 5.49 -7.90 -0.65
C ILE A 96 4.99 -6.46 -0.79
N ASN A 97 4.37 -6.11 -1.91
CA ASN A 97 3.80 -4.77 -2.09
C ASN A 97 2.66 -4.48 -1.10
N ALA A 98 1.79 -5.47 -0.85
CA ALA A 98 0.76 -5.35 0.18
C ALA A 98 1.36 -5.18 1.59
N LEU A 99 2.45 -5.89 1.90
CA LEU A 99 3.19 -5.69 3.16
C LEU A 99 3.72 -4.25 3.29
N TYR A 100 4.28 -3.68 2.21
CA TYR A 100 4.71 -2.29 2.21
C TYR A 100 3.56 -1.31 2.39
N ALA A 101 2.44 -1.52 1.71
CA ALA A 101 1.25 -0.70 1.92
C ALA A 101 0.77 -0.73 3.39
N ALA A 102 0.86 -1.89 4.05
CA ALA A 102 0.52 -2.02 5.47
C ALA A 102 1.45 -1.16 6.36
N ILE A 103 2.76 -1.25 6.12
CA ILE A 103 3.78 -0.50 6.87
C ILE A 103 3.60 1.01 6.65
N GLU A 104 3.42 1.45 5.41
CA GLU A 104 3.21 2.84 5.05
C GLU A 104 1.95 3.41 5.70
N PHE A 105 0.82 2.71 5.59
CA PHE A 105 -0.44 3.14 6.22
C PHE A 105 -0.33 3.21 7.74
N PHE A 106 0.39 2.28 8.37
CA PHE A 106 0.67 2.31 9.79
C PHE A 106 1.51 3.53 10.19
N VAL A 107 2.58 3.83 9.46
CA VAL A 107 3.43 5.01 9.70
C VAL A 107 2.62 6.29 9.52
N PHE A 108 1.82 6.41 8.46
CA PHE A 108 0.94 7.56 8.24
C PHE A 108 -0.12 7.69 9.33
N SER A 109 -0.67 6.58 9.82
CA SER A 109 -1.63 6.57 10.92
C SER A 109 -1.05 7.24 12.17
N ILE A 110 0.15 6.83 12.59
CA ILE A 110 0.86 7.43 13.72
C ILE A 110 1.08 8.94 13.51
N ALA A 111 1.54 9.32 12.31
CA ALA A 111 1.85 10.71 12.00
C ALA A 111 0.60 11.61 11.96
N LEU A 112 -0.52 11.08 11.47
CA LEU A 112 -1.75 11.84 11.20
C LEU A 112 -2.76 11.82 12.35
N LYS A 113 -2.76 10.80 13.22
CA LYS A 113 -3.71 10.69 14.33
C LYS A 113 -3.76 11.91 15.22
N ARG A 114 -2.61 12.54 15.49
CA ARG A 114 -2.52 13.76 16.32
C ARG A 114 -3.32 14.94 15.76
N PHE A 115 -3.62 14.93 14.46
CA PHE A 115 -4.39 15.98 13.80
C PHE A 115 -5.88 15.64 13.66
N SER A 116 -6.29 14.43 14.07
CA SER A 116 -7.69 14.02 14.05
C SER A 116 -8.42 14.47 15.32
N ILE A 117 -9.60 15.07 15.15
CA ILE A 117 -10.43 15.55 16.27
C ILE A 117 -11.20 14.38 16.90
N PHE A 118 -11.75 13.48 16.07
CA PHE A 118 -12.61 12.39 16.53
C PHE A 118 -11.93 11.02 16.59
N ALA A 119 -10.83 10.78 15.85
CA ALA A 119 -10.19 9.46 15.77
C ALA A 119 -9.20 9.15 16.92
N ARG A 120 -9.38 9.73 18.12
CA ARG A 120 -8.48 9.46 19.27
C ARG A 120 -8.42 7.99 19.71
N ARG A 121 -9.45 7.19 19.41
CA ARG A 121 -9.61 5.78 19.84
C ARG A 121 -9.18 4.74 18.80
N THR A 122 -8.67 5.13 17.64
CA THR A 122 -8.01 4.20 16.71
C THR A 122 -6.68 3.76 17.33
N PRO A 123 -6.18 2.55 17.03
CA PRO A 123 -5.01 2.01 17.73
C PRO A 123 -3.79 2.89 17.49
N PHE A 124 -3.67 3.41 16.27
CA PHE A 124 -2.64 4.34 15.82
C PHE A 124 -3.27 5.53 15.13
#